data_AF-A0A0P0WFQ4-F1
#
_entry.id   AF-A0A0P0WFQ4-F1
#
_cell.length_a   1.000
_cell.length_b   1.000
_cell.length_c   1.000
_cell.angle_alpha   90.00
_cell.angle_beta   90.00
_cell.angle_gamma   90.00
#
_symmetry.space_group_name_H-M   'P 1'
#
loop_
_entity.id
_entity.type
_entity.pdbx_description
1 polymer ?
#
loop_
_entity_poly.entity_id
_entity_poly.type
_entity_poly.pdbx_seq_one_letter_code
_entity_poly.pdbx_strand_id
1 'polypeptide(L)'
;DEWSTEEKQWETCRSRTKTCADKYAEESAKLACKAYEGVEQESTLEDDYFFAALPVVQKRIAQGGVRLAAILNRIFSGNKVQSS
;
A
#
# COMPACT_ATOMS: atom_id res chain seq x y z
N ASP A 1 7.35 -1.08 -15.63
CA ASP A 1 6.67 -2.16 -16.38
C ASP A 1 5.98 -3.21 -15.51
N GLU A 2 6.42 -3.52 -14.28
CA GLU A 2 5.81 -4.63 -13.52
C GLU A 2 4.43 -4.32 -12.90
N TRP A 3 4.18 -3.09 -12.44
CA TRP A 3 2.91 -2.74 -11.77
C TRP A 3 2.15 -1.59 -12.43
N SER A 4 2.59 -1.14 -13.61
CA SER A 4 1.97 0.00 -14.31
C SER A 4 0.50 -0.25 -14.69
N THR A 5 0.09 -1.52 -14.80
CA THR A 5 -1.30 -1.93 -15.06
C THR A 5 -2.17 -1.95 -13.80
N GLU A 6 -1.55 -2.14 -12.62
CA GLU A 6 -2.24 -2.20 -11.33
C GLU A 6 -2.30 -0.84 -10.61
N GLU A 7 -1.31 0.03 -10.84
CA GLU A 7 -1.11 1.30 -10.14
C GLU A 7 -2.37 2.17 -10.13
N LYS A 8 -3.05 2.27 -11.28
CA LYS A 8 -4.31 3.03 -11.41
C LYS A 8 -5.37 2.56 -10.43
N GLN A 9 -5.41 1.27 -10.10
CA GLN A 9 -6.37 0.73 -9.13
C GLN A 9 -6.00 1.09 -7.69
N TRP A 10 -4.72 1.32 -7.39
CA TRP A 10 -4.26 1.71 -6.06
C TRP A 10 -4.68 3.14 -5.70
N GLU A 11 -4.79 4.01 -6.69
CA GLU A 11 -5.30 5.39 -6.55
C GLU A 11 -6.81 5.42 -6.25
N THR A 12 -7.55 4.38 -6.64
CA THR A 12 -9.01 4.39 -6.55
C THR A 12 -9.50 4.28 -5.11
N CYS A 13 -10.13 5.36 -4.63
CA CYS A 13 -10.87 5.39 -3.39
C CYS A 13 -12.14 6.24 -3.56
N ARG A 14 -13.32 5.62 -3.39
CA ARG A 14 -14.62 6.23 -3.73
C ARG A 14 -14.99 7.44 -2.85
N SER A 15 -14.54 7.46 -1.60
CA SER A 15 -14.86 8.55 -0.67
C SER A 15 -14.08 9.82 -1.01
N ARG A 16 -14.70 11.00 -0.99
CA ARG A 16 -14.01 12.27 -1.24
C ARG A 16 -13.19 12.77 -0.04
N THR A 17 -13.69 12.50 1.17
CA THR A 17 -13.13 13.05 2.42
C THR A 17 -12.50 11.99 3.32
N LYS A 18 -12.77 10.71 3.08
CA LYS A 18 -12.22 9.60 3.88
C LYS A 18 -11.21 8.80 3.07
N THR A 19 -10.17 8.31 3.74
CA THR A 19 -9.25 7.33 3.15
C THR A 19 -9.96 5.98 3.00
N CYS A 20 -9.42 5.10 2.17
CA CYS A 20 -9.87 3.71 2.07
C CYS A 20 -9.05 2.81 3.02
N ALA A 21 -8.82 3.29 4.24
CA ALA A 21 -7.93 2.65 5.21
C ALA A 21 -8.32 1.20 5.50
N ASP A 22 -9.62 0.89 5.60
CA ASP A 22 -10.10 -0.47 5.84
C ASP A 22 -9.63 -1.45 4.76
N LYS A 23 -9.72 -1.06 3.48
CA LYS A 23 -9.20 -1.85 2.36
C LYS A 23 -7.69 -2.06 2.49
N TYR A 24 -6.96 -0.99 2.83
CA TYR A 24 -5.50 -1.07 2.94
C TYR A 24 -5.08 -1.98 4.10
N ALA A 25 -5.81 -1.95 5.21
CA ALA A 25 -5.61 -2.80 6.37
C ALA A 25 -5.94 -4.27 6.04
N GLU A 26 -7.04 -4.53 5.33
CA GLU A 26 -7.42 -5.89 4.90
C GLU A 26 -6.34 -6.51 4.00
N GLU A 27 -5.80 -5.74 3.05
CA GLU A 27 -4.66 -6.19 2.23
C GLU A 27 -3.43 -6.50 3.07
N SER A 28 -3.11 -5.66 4.07
CA SER A 28 -1.99 -5.91 5.00
C SER A 28 -2.20 -7.19 5.81
N ALA A 29 -3.41 -7.41 6.34
CA ALA A 29 -3.74 -8.61 7.12
C ALA A 29 -3.57 -9.89 6.29
N LYS A 30 -4.04 -9.88 5.03
CA LYS A 30 -3.88 -11.02 4.10
C LYS A 30 -2.41 -11.36 3.84
N LEU A 31 -1.56 -10.34 3.71
CA LEU A 31 -0.12 -10.55 3.52
C LEU A 31 0.58 -11.01 4.79
N ALA A 32 0.16 -10.49 5.95
CA ALA A 32 0.71 -10.90 7.24
C ALA A 32 0.53 -12.39 7.49
N CYS A 33 -0.64 -12.97 7.15
CA CYS A 33 -0.85 -14.41 7.28
C CYS A 33 0.21 -15.24 6.55
N LYS A 34 0.60 -14.84 5.34
CA LYS A 34 1.67 -15.51 4.58
C LYS A 34 3.06 -15.26 5.18
N ALA A 35 3.28 -14.07 5.73
CA ALA A 35 4.56 -13.72 6.36
C ALA A 35 4.83 -14.52 7.65
N TYR A 36 3.78 -14.95 8.35
CA TYR A 36 3.91 -15.79 9.55
C TYR A 36 3.94 -17.29 9.26
N GLU A 37 3.63 -17.71 8.02
CA GLU A 37 3.61 -19.12 7.65
C GLU A 37 5.03 -19.70 7.73
N GLY A 38 5.21 -20.74 8.55
CA GLY A 38 6.50 -21.41 8.74
C GLY A 38 7.54 -20.62 9.56
N VAL A 39 7.18 -19.47 10.14
CA VAL A 39 8.05 -18.70 11.04
C VAL A 39 7.84 -19.15 12.47
N GLU A 40 8.90 -19.61 13.12
CA GLU A 40 8.88 -20.06 14.52
C GLU A 40 9.54 -19.03 15.44
N GLN A 41 9.17 -19.06 16.72
CA GLN A 41 9.79 -18.20 17.73
C GLN A 41 11.29 -18.51 17.86
N GLU A 42 12.12 -17.48 18.04
CA GLU A 42 13.59 -17.57 18.10
C GLU A 42 14.27 -18.11 16.82
N SER A 43 13.54 -18.27 15.72
CA SER A 43 14.14 -18.62 14.43
C SER A 43 14.96 -17.46 13.85
N THR A 44 16.07 -17.77 13.19
CA THR A 44 16.80 -16.79 12.38
C THR A 44 16.27 -16.86 10.96
N LEU A 45 15.80 -15.72 10.45
CA LEU A 45 15.29 -15.59 9.08
C LEU A 45 16.43 -15.16 8.17
N GLU A 46 16.77 -16.00 7.20
CA GLU A 46 17.90 -15.81 6.31
C GLU A 46 17.45 -15.44 4.88
N ASP A 47 18.29 -15.71 3.89
CA ASP A 47 18.12 -15.29 2.50
C ASP A 47 16.79 -15.75 1.88
N ASP A 48 16.33 -16.96 2.18
CA ASP A 48 15.06 -17.48 1.64
C ASP A 48 13.86 -16.62 2.07
N TYR A 49 13.81 -16.24 3.34
CA TYR A 49 12.78 -15.33 3.84
C TYR A 49 12.95 -13.93 3.25
N PHE A 50 14.18 -13.43 3.17
CA PHE A 50 14.48 -12.13 2.58
C PHE A 50 14.01 -12.03 1.13
N PHE A 51 14.39 -12.98 0.27
CA PHE A 51 14.01 -12.97 -1.14
C PHE A 51 12.51 -13.17 -1.35
N ALA A 52 11.83 -13.93 -0.48
CA ALA A 52 10.37 -14.04 -0.51
C ALA A 52 9.66 -12.75 -0.07
N ALA A 53 10.17 -12.07 0.96
CA ALA A 53 9.57 -10.85 1.51
C ALA A 53 9.85 -9.61 0.66
N LEU A 54 11.02 -9.53 0.03
CA LEU A 54 11.48 -8.35 -0.72
C LEU A 54 10.46 -7.82 -1.75
N PRO A 55 9.92 -8.63 -2.70
CA PRO A 55 8.96 -8.13 -3.67
C PRO A 55 7.64 -7.66 -3.02
N VAL A 56 7.22 -8.29 -1.92
CA VAL A 56 6.03 -7.88 -1.17
C VAL A 56 6.26 -6.51 -0.51
N VAL A 57 7.39 -6.33 0.14
CA VAL A 57 7.76 -5.07 0.80
C VAL A 57 7.86 -3.93 -0.23
N GLN A 58 8.56 -4.16 -1.34
CA GLN A 58 8.69 -3.17 -2.43
C GLN A 58 7.32 -2.75 -2.97
N LYS A 59 6.42 -3.72 -3.22
CA LYS A 59 5.06 -3.44 -3.69
C LYS A 59 4.25 -2.64 -2.67
N ARG A 60 4.35 -2.95 -1.37
CA ARG A 60 3.63 -2.20 -0.31
C ARG A 60 4.14 -0.77 -0.14
N ILE A 61 5.44 -0.55 -0.28
CA ILE A 61 6.01 0.81 -0.28
C ILE A 61 5.47 1.61 -1.47
N ALA A 62 5.49 1.04 -2.68
CA ALA A 62 4.94 1.68 -3.87
C ALA A 62 3.44 2.00 -3.72
N GLN A 63 2.64 1.04 -3.26
CA GLN A 63 1.21 1.25 -2.96
C GLN A 63 0.99 2.37 -1.94
N GLY A 64 1.80 2.43 -0.89
CA GLY A 64 1.74 3.49 0.11
C GLY A 64 1.97 4.88 -0.49
N GLY A 65 3.02 5.04 -1.31
CA GLY A 65 3.33 6.29 -2.00
C GLY A 65 2.20 6.75 -2.93
N VAL A 66 1.73 5.86 -3.80
CA VAL A 66 0.63 6.14 -4.75
C VAL A 66 -0.66 6.53 -4.02
N ARG A 67 -1.03 5.78 -2.96
CA ARG A 67 -2.23 6.06 -2.16
C ARG A 67 -2.13 7.39 -1.44
N LEU A 68 -0.97 7.69 -0.85
CA LEU A 68 -0.74 8.95 -0.16
C LEU A 68 -0.86 10.12 -1.14
N ALA A 69 -0.20 10.05 -2.28
CA ALA A 69 -0.28 11.07 -3.33
C ALA A 69 -1.74 11.27 -3.80
N ALA A 70 -2.47 10.20 -4.07
CA ALA A 70 -3.88 10.27 -4.47
C ALA A 70 -4.77 10.91 -3.39
N ILE A 71 -4.56 10.58 -2.11
CA ILE A 71 -5.30 11.17 -0.98
C ILE A 71 -5.01 12.67 -0.88
N LEU A 72 -3.74 13.08 -0.93
CA LEU A 72 -3.33 14.48 -0.83
C LEU A 72 -3.87 15.28 -2.02
N ASN A 73 -3.70 14.77 -3.24
CA ASN A 73 -4.24 15.39 -4.45
C ASN A 73 -5.75 15.60 -4.34
N ARG A 74 -6.49 14.61 -3.82
CA ARG A 74 -7.93 14.74 -3.62
C ARG A 74 -8.28 15.80 -2.57
N ILE A 75 -7.59 15.84 -1.43
CA ILE A 75 -7.81 16.85 -0.38
C ILE A 75 -7.55 18.26 -0.91
N PHE A 76 -6.47 18.46 -1.65
CA PHE A 76 -6.05 19.78 -2.11
C PHE A 76 -6.65 20.21 -3.46
N SER A 77 -7.21 19.29 -4.25
CA SER A 77 -7.88 19.62 -5.53
C SER A 77 -9.13 20.49 -5.38
N GLY A 78 -9.81 20.41 -4.22
CA GLY A 78 -10.93 21.30 -3.86
C GLY A 78 -10.50 22.68 -3.34
N ASN A 79 -9.23 22.83 -2.97
CA ASN A 79 -8.61 24.08 -2.55
C ASN A 79 -7.91 24.76 -3.72
N LYS A 80 -8.59 24.91 -4.87
CA LYS A 80 -8.25 26.06 -5.71
C LYS A 80 -8.58 27.28 -4.86
N VAL A 81 -7.56 27.82 -4.20
CA VAL A 81 -7.60 29.15 -3.60
C VAL A 81 -8.31 30.02 -4.62
N GLN A 82 -9.52 30.48 -4.28
CA GLN A 82 -10.11 31.60 -4.97
C GLN A 82 -9.13 32.74 -4.74
N SER A 83 -8.18 32.90 -5.67
CA SER A 83 -7.52 34.17 -5.90
C SER A 83 -8.60 35.08 -6.47
N SER A 84 -9.44 35.59 -5.58
CA SER A 84 -10.21 36.82 -5.78
C SER A 84 -9.26 38.00 -5.81
#